data_AF-A0A811RRH2-F1
#
_entry.id   AF-A0A811RRH2-F1
#
_cell.length_a   1.000
_cell.length_b   1.000
_cell.length_c   1.000
_cell.angle_alpha   90.00
_cell.angle_beta   90.00
_cell.angle_gamma   90.00
#
_symmetry.space_group_name_H-M   'P 1'
#
loop_
_entity.id
_entity.type
_entity.pdbx_description
1 polymer ?
#
loop_
_entity_poly.entity_id
_entity_poly.type
_entity_poly.pdbx_seq_one_letter_code
_entity_poly.pdbx_strand_id
1 'polypeptide(L)'
;MATTSDGDKESTASASSPPQLESFLSIGLDQRTAENALANRKVTANLTAVIAEAGVTRSDKSVGNLLYTVATKYPTNALVHRPDLIKYILSEKSFNLTVPFPDKKLCTTGAALTFLSTLGPDSLDSVKFEAACGVGVVVSFEEIQSTVTDVLNENMESIVEQRYRINVGSLCGQVRKRHPWGDAKSIKEIEKRLVEILGPKTEADNAKPMKKKEKPVKVEEEKTAVAVATPEEEVNPYSIFPQPEENFKVHTEIFFSDGNIWRAHNTKSILEKHLKATGGKVMTRFPPEPNGYLHIGRAKLCTLEFDIRRPSYYWLLVALGQYQPYVWEYSRLNISNNVMSKRKLNQLVTDKWVDGWDDPRLLTLAGLRRRGVSAAAINSFIRGMGITRSDNSLIRVERLEYHIREELNKVSPRALVVLHPLKVVITNLDYGMVINLDAKMWPNAPDSDASAHYKVPFSRIVYIEQSDFRLKDSKDFYGLAPGKSVMLRHAFPIKCTEVIYGDNADSIVEIRAMYDASKATKPKGVLHWIAEPSPGVEPLKVEVRLFLSENPAELDNWLGDLNPQSKEVIKGAYAVPSLASAMLGDKFQFERLGYFAVDSDSTLEELVFDRTVTLKDSYGKAGPK
;
A
#
# COMPACT_ATOMS: atom_id res chain seq x y z
N MET A 1 36.08 1.41 -81.38
CA MET A 1 34.67 1.27 -80.94
C MET A 1 34.69 0.12 -79.95
N ALA A 2 34.63 0.29 -78.62
CA ALA A 2 33.61 0.98 -77.81
C ALA A 2 32.20 0.41 -78.08
N THR A 3 31.35 -0.01 -77.14
CA THR A 3 31.36 -0.16 -75.65
C THR A 3 30.14 -1.06 -75.28
N THR A 4 29.95 -1.71 -74.12
CA THR A 4 30.55 -1.67 -72.75
C THR A 4 30.42 -3.07 -72.08
N SER A 5 30.72 -3.20 -70.77
CA SER A 5 30.43 -4.38 -69.91
C SER A 5 29.48 -4.03 -68.75
N ASP A 6 28.97 -5.04 -68.04
CA ASP A 6 28.00 -4.97 -66.92
C ASP A 6 28.41 -4.06 -65.73
N GLY A 7 27.40 -3.62 -64.95
CA GLY A 7 27.55 -2.92 -63.67
C GLY A 7 26.21 -2.74 -62.93
N ASP A 8 26.22 -2.96 -61.61
CA ASP A 8 25.04 -3.10 -60.74
C ASP A 8 24.30 -1.78 -60.37
N LYS A 9 23.08 -1.98 -59.84
CA LYS A 9 22.20 -1.11 -59.04
C LYS A 9 22.73 0.25 -58.55
N GLU A 10 21.87 1.28 -58.63
CA GLU A 10 21.70 2.20 -57.49
C GLU A 10 20.25 2.70 -57.33
N SER A 11 19.78 2.75 -56.08
CA SER A 11 18.42 3.14 -55.70
C SER A 11 18.32 4.64 -55.40
N THR A 12 17.29 5.30 -55.92
CA THR A 12 17.04 6.73 -55.64
C THR A 12 16.87 7.02 -54.15
N ALA A 13 17.76 7.85 -53.60
CA ALA A 13 17.76 8.20 -52.18
C ALA A 13 16.53 9.03 -51.75
N SER A 14 15.98 8.68 -50.59
CA SER A 14 15.01 9.51 -49.87
C SER A 14 15.67 10.76 -49.29
N ALA A 15 15.09 11.94 -49.51
CA ALA A 15 15.56 13.18 -48.91
C ALA A 15 15.50 13.11 -47.37
N SER A 16 16.61 13.43 -46.70
CA SER A 16 16.69 13.49 -45.24
C SER A 16 15.98 14.74 -44.69
N SER A 17 15.32 14.58 -43.55
CA SER A 17 14.71 15.66 -42.78
C SER A 17 15.77 16.67 -42.31
N PRO A 18 15.44 17.97 -42.18
CA PRO A 18 16.38 18.94 -41.64
C PRO A 18 16.69 18.62 -40.17
N PRO A 19 17.95 18.69 -39.71
CA PRO A 19 18.37 18.16 -38.40
C PRO A 19 17.70 18.84 -37.19
N GLN A 20 17.19 20.07 -37.37
CA GLN A 20 16.39 20.76 -36.35
C GLN A 20 15.01 20.13 -36.14
N LEU A 21 14.40 19.54 -37.17
CA LEU A 21 13.13 18.81 -37.05
C LEU A 21 13.30 17.55 -36.20
N GLU A 22 14.35 16.79 -36.45
CA GLU A 22 14.66 15.58 -35.69
C GLU A 22 14.94 15.89 -34.21
N SER A 23 15.63 17.00 -33.93
CA SER A 23 15.83 17.48 -32.55
C SER A 23 14.53 17.92 -31.86
N PHE A 24 13.57 18.51 -32.59
CA PHE A 24 12.28 18.91 -32.01
C PHE A 24 11.35 17.69 -31.80
N LEU A 25 11.46 16.67 -32.64
CA LEU A 25 10.75 15.40 -32.47
C LEU A 25 11.37 14.53 -31.36
N SER A 26 12.70 14.52 -31.20
CA SER A 26 13.38 13.73 -30.17
C SER A 26 13.06 14.18 -28.74
N ILE A 27 12.73 15.47 -28.55
CA ILE A 27 12.22 15.98 -27.27
C ILE A 27 10.73 15.68 -27.01
N GLY A 28 10.02 15.05 -27.95
CA GLY A 28 8.65 14.57 -27.76
C GLY A 28 7.53 15.50 -28.23
N LEU A 29 7.83 16.52 -29.04
CA LEU A 29 6.79 17.32 -29.71
C LEU A 29 6.08 16.50 -30.80
N ASP A 30 4.81 16.78 -31.04
CA ASP A 30 4.11 16.21 -32.20
C ASP A 30 4.56 16.86 -33.51
N GLN A 31 4.46 16.10 -34.61
CA GLN A 31 4.89 16.50 -35.95
C GLN A 31 4.41 17.91 -36.34
N ARG A 32 3.12 18.19 -36.13
CA ARG A 32 2.51 19.47 -36.47
C ARG A 32 3.07 20.62 -35.62
N THR A 33 3.28 20.42 -34.32
CA THR A 33 3.89 21.43 -33.45
C THR A 33 5.36 21.67 -33.81
N ALA A 34 6.13 20.62 -34.12
CA ALA A 34 7.54 20.74 -34.53
C ALA A 34 7.71 21.49 -35.86
N GLU A 35 6.89 21.19 -36.87
CA GLU A 35 6.87 21.89 -38.16
C GLU A 35 6.48 23.38 -38.00
N ASN A 36 5.45 23.67 -37.19
CA ASN A 36 5.06 25.05 -36.89
C ASN A 36 6.14 25.82 -36.11
N ALA A 37 6.90 25.14 -35.24
CA ALA A 37 8.04 25.74 -34.53
C ALA A 37 9.14 26.15 -35.52
N LEU A 38 9.51 25.25 -36.46
CA LEU A 38 10.53 25.51 -37.49
C LEU A 38 10.15 26.65 -38.44
N ALA A 39 8.86 26.75 -38.80
CA ALA A 39 8.36 27.82 -39.66
C ALA A 39 8.57 29.22 -39.06
N ASN A 40 8.67 29.34 -37.73
CA ASN A 40 8.90 30.60 -37.04
C ASN A 40 10.35 30.72 -36.54
N ARG A 41 11.22 31.37 -37.33
CA ARG A 41 12.64 31.57 -37.03
C ARG A 41 12.96 32.00 -35.59
N LYS A 42 12.11 32.82 -34.96
CA LYS A 42 12.31 33.27 -33.56
C LYS A 42 12.04 32.14 -32.56
N VAL A 43 10.99 31.34 -32.79
CA VAL A 43 10.68 30.15 -31.99
C VAL A 43 11.74 29.08 -32.20
N THR A 44 12.17 28.84 -33.45
CA THR A 44 13.29 27.92 -33.77
C THR A 44 14.55 28.25 -32.97
N ALA A 45 14.97 29.52 -32.98
CA ALA A 45 16.17 29.97 -32.26
C ALA A 45 16.03 29.82 -30.73
N ASN A 46 14.89 30.26 -30.17
CA ASN A 46 14.61 30.12 -28.74
C ASN A 46 14.54 28.66 -28.29
N LEU A 47 13.88 27.80 -29.06
CA LEU A 47 13.71 26.39 -28.74
C LEU A 47 15.04 25.64 -28.82
N THR A 48 15.86 25.93 -29.84
CA THR A 48 17.22 25.37 -29.94
C THR A 48 18.09 25.77 -28.75
N ALA A 49 18.01 27.04 -28.31
CA ALA A 49 18.73 27.50 -27.11
C ALA A 49 18.24 26.81 -25.82
N VAL A 50 16.92 26.67 -25.64
CA VAL A 50 16.33 25.98 -24.48
C VAL A 50 16.68 24.49 -24.46
N ILE A 51 16.74 23.81 -25.61
CA ILE A 51 17.17 22.41 -25.71
C ILE A 51 18.66 22.28 -25.36
N ALA A 52 19.51 23.19 -25.84
CA ALA A 52 20.93 23.21 -25.52
C ALA A 52 21.18 23.47 -24.01
N GLU A 53 20.46 24.42 -23.41
CA GLU A 53 20.50 24.70 -21.96
C GLU A 53 19.96 23.54 -21.11
N ALA A 54 18.98 22.79 -21.63
CA ALA A 54 18.46 21.60 -20.96
C ALA A 54 19.43 20.39 -21.04
N GLY A 55 20.31 20.33 -22.02
CA GLY A 55 21.22 19.20 -22.23
C GLY A 55 20.52 17.87 -22.55
N VAL A 56 19.25 17.92 -22.98
CA VAL A 56 18.42 16.72 -23.22
C VAL A 56 18.43 16.34 -24.70
N THR A 57 18.92 15.14 -25.01
CA THR A 57 18.88 14.56 -26.37
C THR A 57 17.56 13.85 -26.68
N ARG A 58 16.86 13.31 -25.66
CA ARG A 58 15.56 12.63 -25.79
C ARG A 58 14.67 12.87 -24.56
N SER A 59 13.42 13.25 -24.78
CA SER A 59 12.42 13.39 -23.70
C SER A 59 11.05 12.86 -24.06
N ASP A 60 10.26 12.65 -23.01
CA ASP A 60 8.83 12.39 -23.07
C ASP A 60 8.04 13.63 -23.51
N LYS A 61 6.83 13.39 -24.00
CA LYS A 61 5.93 14.43 -24.50
C LYS A 61 5.50 15.46 -23.44
N SER A 62 5.59 15.15 -22.14
CA SER A 62 5.27 16.14 -21.11
C SER A 62 6.38 17.19 -21.04
N VAL A 63 7.62 16.75 -20.81
CA VAL A 63 8.80 17.62 -20.74
C VAL A 63 9.02 18.39 -22.04
N GLY A 64 8.83 17.77 -23.22
CA GLY A 64 8.91 18.46 -24.51
C GLY A 64 7.95 19.65 -24.63
N ASN A 65 6.69 19.48 -24.21
CA ASN A 65 5.70 20.56 -24.21
C ASN A 65 5.99 21.66 -23.19
N LEU A 66 6.61 21.33 -22.06
CA LEU A 66 7.06 22.31 -21.06
C LEU A 66 8.23 23.15 -21.59
N LEU A 67 9.24 22.52 -22.20
CA LEU A 67 10.37 23.20 -22.84
C LEU A 67 9.90 24.09 -24.02
N TYR A 68 8.93 23.63 -24.82
CA TYR A 68 8.29 24.45 -25.86
C TYR A 68 7.52 25.64 -25.28
N THR A 69 6.85 25.47 -24.14
CA THR A 69 6.17 26.57 -23.42
C THR A 69 7.18 27.61 -22.92
N VAL A 70 8.34 27.19 -22.42
CA VAL A 70 9.45 28.08 -22.08
C VAL A 70 9.96 28.81 -23.33
N ALA A 71 10.29 28.11 -24.41
CA ALA A 71 10.79 28.73 -25.65
C ALA A 71 9.84 29.78 -26.27
N THR A 72 8.53 29.62 -26.07
CA THR A 72 7.49 30.48 -26.68
C THR A 72 6.95 31.58 -25.75
N LYS A 73 6.93 31.38 -24.43
CA LYS A 73 6.28 32.29 -23.46
C LYS A 73 7.21 32.86 -22.39
N TYR A 74 8.50 32.54 -22.40
CA TYR A 74 9.40 33.02 -21.35
C TYR A 74 9.59 34.56 -21.42
N PRO A 75 9.44 35.29 -20.30
CA PRO A 75 9.48 36.74 -20.26
C PRO A 75 10.89 37.28 -20.55
N THR A 76 11.00 38.22 -21.50
CA THR A 76 12.29 38.72 -22.00
C THR A 76 13.09 39.53 -20.98
N ASN A 77 12.44 40.06 -19.94
CA ASN A 77 13.07 40.81 -18.86
C ASN A 77 13.70 39.94 -17.76
N ALA A 78 13.49 38.61 -17.78
CA ALA A 78 13.97 37.69 -16.74
C ALA A 78 14.82 36.54 -17.30
N LEU A 79 15.42 36.72 -18.50
CA LEU A 79 16.18 35.68 -19.21
C LEU A 79 17.34 35.07 -18.40
N VAL A 80 17.87 35.81 -17.41
CA VAL A 80 18.91 35.36 -16.49
C VAL A 80 18.52 34.09 -15.73
N HIS A 81 17.24 33.95 -15.35
CA HIS A 81 16.72 32.80 -14.58
C HIS A 81 16.24 31.62 -15.43
N ARG A 82 16.41 31.69 -16.76
CA ARG A 82 15.94 30.63 -17.68
C ARG A 82 16.62 29.28 -17.40
N PRO A 83 17.95 29.20 -17.14
CA PRO A 83 18.59 27.93 -16.79
C PRO A 83 18.08 27.34 -15.47
N ASP A 84 17.75 28.17 -14.47
CA ASP A 84 17.21 27.69 -13.19
C ASP A 84 15.81 27.09 -13.36
N LEU A 85 14.92 27.73 -14.13
CA LEU A 85 13.60 27.16 -14.43
C LEU A 85 13.72 25.83 -15.21
N ILE A 86 14.65 25.75 -16.16
CA ILE A 86 14.93 24.51 -16.90
C ILE A 86 15.43 23.42 -15.93
N LYS A 87 16.32 23.76 -14.99
CA LYS A 87 16.80 22.84 -13.95
C LYS A 87 15.67 22.32 -13.07
N TYR A 88 14.70 23.16 -12.68
CA TYR A 88 13.49 22.70 -11.98
C TYR A 88 12.65 21.73 -12.84
N ILE A 89 12.39 22.06 -14.10
CA ILE A 89 11.65 21.18 -15.04
C ILE A 89 12.34 19.82 -15.23
N LEU A 90 13.68 19.78 -15.24
CA LEU A 90 14.45 18.55 -15.39
C LEU A 90 14.61 17.77 -14.08
N SER A 91 14.53 18.43 -12.92
CA SER A 91 14.63 17.79 -11.61
C SER A 91 13.47 16.82 -11.29
N GLU A 92 12.34 16.91 -12.01
CA GLU A 92 11.26 15.91 -11.94
C GLU A 92 11.66 14.54 -12.53
N LYS A 93 12.85 14.38 -13.13
CA LYS A 93 13.36 13.09 -13.62
C LYS A 93 14.14 12.31 -12.56
N SER A 94 13.45 11.83 -11.54
CA SER A 94 13.84 10.60 -10.82
C SER A 94 12.64 9.89 -10.19
N PHE A 95 12.36 8.72 -10.75
CA PHE A 95 11.51 7.63 -10.25
C PHE A 95 9.97 7.72 -10.31
N ASN A 96 9.46 6.51 -10.56
CA ASN A 96 8.08 6.07 -10.43
C ASN A 96 7.63 6.01 -8.96
N LEU A 97 6.32 5.84 -8.80
CA LEU A 97 5.58 5.31 -7.65
C LEU A 97 5.30 6.22 -6.45
N THR A 98 4.05 6.08 -5.99
CA THR A 98 3.60 6.00 -4.59
C THR A 98 4.60 6.47 -3.52
N VAL A 99 4.35 7.68 -3.01
CA VAL A 99 4.86 8.32 -1.77
C VAL A 99 5.61 7.42 -0.77
N PRO A 100 6.79 7.86 -0.27
CA PRO A 100 6.81 9.00 0.68
C PRO A 100 7.96 10.03 0.55
N PHE A 101 7.55 11.31 0.42
CA PHE A 101 8.16 12.60 0.85
C PHE A 101 9.59 13.05 0.37
N PRO A 102 9.84 14.37 0.21
CA PRO A 102 8.93 15.53 0.19
C PRO A 102 8.99 16.41 -1.08
N ASP A 103 7.81 16.65 -1.66
CA ASP A 103 7.27 17.99 -1.90
C ASP A 103 7.97 18.97 -2.88
N LYS A 104 8.35 18.54 -4.09
CA LYS A 104 8.60 19.48 -5.22
C LYS A 104 8.01 19.04 -6.57
N LYS A 105 6.68 18.94 -6.63
CA LYS A 105 5.95 18.88 -7.92
C LYS A 105 5.76 20.31 -8.45
N LEU A 106 6.19 20.61 -9.68
CA LEU A 106 6.08 21.97 -10.25
C LEU A 106 4.64 22.25 -10.68
N CYS A 107 3.89 22.99 -9.88
CA CYS A 107 2.48 23.28 -10.17
C CYS A 107 2.31 24.43 -11.17
N THR A 108 2.52 24.09 -12.44
CA THR A 108 2.35 24.89 -13.65
C THR A 108 3.46 25.89 -13.99
N THR A 109 4.01 25.75 -15.20
CA THR A 109 4.94 26.73 -15.80
C THR A 109 4.31 28.13 -15.89
N GLY A 110 2.98 28.25 -15.95
CA GLY A 110 2.29 29.53 -16.03
C GLY A 110 2.56 30.45 -14.83
N ALA A 111 2.46 29.92 -13.60
CA ALA A 111 2.74 30.71 -12.39
C ALA A 111 4.20 31.13 -12.30
N ALA A 112 5.14 30.22 -12.61
CA ALA A 112 6.56 30.51 -12.68
C ALA A 112 6.90 31.63 -13.67
N LEU A 113 6.31 31.60 -14.88
CA LEU A 113 6.51 32.65 -15.88
C LEU A 113 5.95 34.01 -15.43
N THR A 114 4.81 34.04 -14.72
CA THR A 114 4.26 35.28 -14.16
C THR A 114 5.14 35.85 -13.05
N PHE A 115 5.60 35.01 -12.11
CA PHE A 115 6.49 35.43 -11.03
C PHE A 115 7.82 35.98 -11.56
N LEU A 116 8.45 35.25 -12.49
CA LEU A 116 9.71 35.68 -13.13
C LEU A 116 9.51 36.97 -13.94
N SER A 117 8.37 37.15 -14.62
CA SER A 117 8.04 38.40 -15.32
C SER A 117 7.92 39.60 -14.38
N THR A 118 7.55 39.39 -13.11
CA THR A 118 7.47 40.44 -12.07
C THR A 118 8.82 40.70 -11.41
N LEU A 119 9.65 39.67 -11.23
CA LEU A 119 11.00 39.78 -10.64
C LEU A 119 12.02 40.44 -11.59
N GLY A 120 11.94 40.16 -12.90
CA GLY A 120 12.89 40.71 -13.88
C GLY A 120 14.32 40.19 -13.66
N PRO A 121 15.34 41.06 -13.54
CA PRO A 121 16.75 40.66 -13.39
C PRO A 121 17.21 40.47 -11.93
N ASP A 122 16.34 40.73 -10.94
CA ASP A 122 16.68 40.70 -9.52
C ASP A 122 16.93 39.26 -9.01
N SER A 123 17.64 39.11 -7.88
CA SER A 123 18.04 37.78 -7.40
C SER A 123 16.85 36.88 -7.00
N LEU A 124 16.90 35.63 -7.48
CA LEU A 124 15.83 34.65 -7.26
C LEU A 124 15.89 34.05 -5.84
N ASP A 125 14.97 34.48 -4.98
CA ASP A 125 14.69 33.83 -3.69
C ASP A 125 13.92 32.52 -3.93
N SER A 126 14.62 31.38 -3.80
CA SER A 126 14.05 30.05 -4.04
C SER A 126 12.81 29.75 -3.18
N VAL A 127 12.76 30.23 -1.93
CA VAL A 127 11.65 29.94 -1.02
C VAL A 127 10.38 30.68 -1.46
N LYS A 128 10.53 31.96 -1.85
CA LYS A 128 9.41 32.76 -2.39
C LYS A 128 8.96 32.25 -3.77
N PHE A 129 9.91 31.87 -4.61
CA PHE A 129 9.63 31.29 -5.94
C PHE A 129 8.81 29.99 -5.82
N GLU A 130 9.24 29.07 -4.95
CA GLU A 130 8.58 27.78 -4.73
C GLU A 130 7.16 27.96 -4.17
N ALA A 131 7.00 28.82 -3.17
CA ALA A 131 5.69 29.15 -2.61
C ALA A 131 4.74 29.79 -3.64
N ALA A 132 5.24 30.71 -4.47
CA ALA A 132 4.45 31.36 -5.52
C ALA A 132 4.08 30.43 -6.69
N CYS A 133 4.87 29.38 -6.93
CA CYS A 133 4.64 28.39 -7.98
C CYS A 133 3.89 27.13 -7.50
N GLY A 134 3.42 27.12 -6.25
CA GLY A 134 2.76 25.96 -5.64
C GLY A 134 3.65 24.70 -5.59
N VAL A 135 4.97 24.87 -5.56
CA VAL A 135 5.93 23.76 -5.59
C VAL A 135 5.79 22.98 -4.29
N GLY A 136 5.41 21.70 -4.42
CA GLY A 136 5.11 20.83 -3.27
C GLY A 136 3.66 20.84 -2.81
N VAL A 137 2.79 21.69 -3.38
CA VAL A 137 1.35 21.66 -3.06
C VAL A 137 0.69 20.49 -3.79
N VAL A 138 0.45 19.39 -3.06
CA VAL A 138 -0.30 18.23 -3.55
C VAL A 138 -1.78 18.43 -3.26
N VAL A 139 -2.55 18.90 -4.24
CA VAL A 139 -4.02 18.89 -4.16
C VAL A 139 -4.51 17.48 -4.46
N SER A 140 -5.18 16.84 -3.51
CA SER A 140 -5.71 15.49 -3.69
C SER A 140 -6.95 15.46 -4.60
N PHE A 141 -7.23 14.31 -5.19
CA PHE A 141 -8.46 14.12 -5.96
C PHE A 141 -9.72 14.27 -5.07
N GLU A 142 -9.63 13.86 -3.81
CA GLU A 142 -10.74 13.89 -2.84
C GLU A 142 -11.11 15.32 -2.43
N GLU A 143 -10.11 16.19 -2.20
CA GLU A 143 -10.34 17.62 -1.94
C GLU A 143 -10.99 18.33 -3.14
N ILE A 144 -10.55 18.00 -4.37
CA ILE A 144 -11.18 18.53 -5.59
C ILE A 144 -12.63 18.03 -5.69
N GLN A 145 -12.91 16.75 -5.40
CA GLN A 145 -14.28 16.22 -5.41
C GLN A 145 -15.17 16.87 -4.34
N SER A 146 -14.65 17.12 -3.13
CA SER A 146 -15.37 17.86 -2.09
C SER A 146 -15.71 19.26 -2.58
N THR A 147 -14.72 20.01 -3.07
CA THR A 147 -14.93 21.40 -3.52
C THR A 147 -15.80 21.50 -4.78
N VAL A 148 -15.77 20.51 -5.68
CA VAL A 148 -16.75 20.39 -6.77
C VAL A 148 -18.16 20.19 -6.22
N THR A 149 -18.33 19.39 -5.17
CA THR A 149 -19.63 19.18 -4.51
C THR A 149 -20.11 20.46 -3.83
N ASP A 150 -19.24 21.18 -3.13
CA ASP A 150 -19.55 22.46 -2.48
C ASP A 150 -19.99 23.52 -3.51
N VAL A 151 -19.24 23.68 -4.61
CA VAL A 151 -19.58 24.61 -5.70
C VAL A 151 -20.90 24.22 -6.38
N LEU A 152 -21.21 22.94 -6.53
CA LEU A 152 -22.51 22.49 -7.06
C LEU A 152 -23.66 22.79 -6.10
N ASN A 153 -23.45 22.62 -4.78
CA ASN A 153 -24.45 22.95 -3.77
C ASN A 153 -24.73 24.45 -3.69
N GLU A 154 -23.69 25.29 -3.70
CA GLU A 154 -23.80 26.75 -3.68
C GLU A 154 -24.52 27.33 -4.90
N ASN A 155 -24.43 26.66 -6.07
CA ASN A 155 -25.07 27.10 -7.30
C ASN A 155 -26.36 26.27 -7.61
N MET A 156 -26.85 25.45 -6.68
CA MET A 156 -27.89 24.44 -6.93
C MET A 156 -29.20 25.04 -7.47
N GLU A 157 -29.66 26.17 -6.93
CA GLU A 157 -30.88 26.86 -7.41
C GLU A 157 -30.77 27.24 -8.89
N SER A 158 -29.63 27.82 -9.29
CA SER A 158 -29.34 28.17 -10.69
C SER A 158 -29.15 26.94 -11.58
N ILE A 159 -28.59 25.84 -11.04
CA ILE A 159 -28.45 24.55 -11.76
C ILE A 159 -29.83 23.97 -12.06
N VAL A 160 -30.75 23.96 -11.11
CA VAL A 160 -32.11 23.44 -11.29
C VAL A 160 -32.93 24.31 -12.24
N GLU A 161 -32.84 25.64 -12.12
CA GLU A 161 -33.56 26.58 -12.98
C GLU A 161 -33.05 26.56 -14.43
N GLN A 162 -31.74 26.62 -14.64
CA GLN A 162 -31.14 26.76 -15.97
C GLN A 162 -30.82 25.41 -16.64
N ARG A 163 -30.82 24.31 -15.87
CA ARG A 163 -30.45 22.96 -16.31
C ARG A 163 -29.16 22.99 -17.14
N TYR A 164 -29.19 22.45 -18.35
CA TYR A 164 -28.05 22.38 -19.26
C TYR A 164 -27.66 23.71 -19.93
N ARG A 165 -28.35 24.82 -19.61
CA ARG A 165 -28.00 26.17 -20.09
C ARG A 165 -27.07 26.92 -19.15
N ILE A 166 -26.80 26.39 -17.95
CA ILE A 166 -25.88 27.01 -17.00
C ILE A 166 -24.45 27.09 -17.56
N ASN A 167 -23.73 28.17 -17.25
CA ASN A 167 -22.35 28.35 -17.70
C ASN A 167 -21.38 27.47 -16.89
N VAL A 168 -21.18 26.23 -17.35
CA VAL A 168 -20.22 25.26 -16.79
C VAL A 168 -18.79 25.83 -16.71
N GLY A 169 -18.41 26.74 -17.61
CA GLY A 169 -17.13 27.45 -17.56
C GLY A 169 -16.98 28.34 -16.32
N SER A 170 -18.08 28.93 -15.83
CA SER A 170 -18.10 29.69 -14.58
C SER A 170 -17.90 28.78 -13.36
N LEU A 171 -18.61 27.65 -13.31
CA LEU A 171 -18.48 26.66 -12.22
C LEU A 171 -17.05 26.08 -12.15
N CYS A 172 -16.50 25.68 -13.31
CA CYS A 172 -15.08 25.31 -13.45
C CYS A 172 -14.14 26.42 -12.96
N GLY A 173 -14.49 27.69 -13.19
CA GLY A 173 -13.74 28.85 -12.73
C GLY A 173 -13.78 29.03 -11.20
N GLN A 174 -14.94 28.80 -10.58
CA GLN A 174 -15.08 28.84 -9.11
C GLN A 174 -14.21 27.76 -8.43
N VAL A 175 -14.22 26.53 -8.96
CA VAL A 175 -13.35 25.45 -8.46
C VAL A 175 -11.87 25.79 -8.66
N ARG A 176 -11.46 26.32 -9.82
CA ARG A 176 -10.07 26.78 -10.06
C ARG A 176 -9.65 27.94 -9.16
N LYS A 177 -10.58 28.78 -8.70
CA LYS A 177 -10.28 29.87 -7.76
C LYS A 177 -10.00 29.34 -6.35
N ARG A 178 -10.65 28.24 -5.94
CA ARG A 178 -10.41 27.55 -4.66
C ARG A 178 -9.19 26.64 -4.72
N HIS A 179 -8.96 26.01 -5.87
CA HIS A 179 -7.81 25.14 -6.15
C HIS A 179 -7.02 25.63 -7.37
N PRO A 180 -6.18 26.69 -7.24
CA PRO A 180 -5.35 27.21 -8.34
C PRO A 180 -4.39 26.14 -8.91
N TRP A 181 -4.00 25.21 -8.05
CA TRP A 181 -3.03 24.14 -8.30
C TRP A 181 -3.70 22.78 -8.63
N GLY A 182 -5.04 22.73 -8.73
CA GLY A 182 -5.79 21.52 -9.00
C GLY A 182 -5.69 21.06 -10.47
N ASP A 183 -5.65 19.75 -10.70
CA ASP A 183 -5.59 19.19 -12.05
C ASP A 183 -6.84 19.56 -12.89
N ALA A 184 -6.59 20.12 -14.07
CA ALA A 184 -7.64 20.58 -14.98
C ALA A 184 -8.52 19.46 -15.54
N LYS A 185 -8.09 18.19 -15.54
CA LYS A 185 -8.97 17.05 -15.88
C LYS A 185 -9.90 16.71 -14.71
N SER A 186 -9.37 16.65 -13.49
CA SER A 186 -10.13 16.40 -12.26
C SER A 186 -11.22 17.45 -12.02
N ILE A 187 -10.94 18.73 -12.31
CA ILE A 187 -11.94 19.81 -12.24
C ILE A 187 -13.07 19.64 -13.27
N LYS A 188 -12.83 18.99 -14.42
CA LYS A 188 -13.89 18.72 -15.42
C LYS A 188 -14.89 17.66 -15.00
N GLU A 189 -14.66 16.88 -13.93
CA GLU A 189 -15.65 15.92 -13.41
C GLU A 189 -16.96 16.61 -12.98
N ILE A 190 -16.96 17.95 -12.77
CA ILE A 190 -18.16 18.76 -12.58
C ILE A 190 -19.18 18.60 -13.73
N GLU A 191 -18.73 18.41 -14.96
CA GLU A 191 -19.61 18.13 -16.12
C GLU A 191 -20.39 16.81 -15.92
N LYS A 192 -19.73 15.79 -15.37
CA LYS A 192 -20.35 14.50 -15.09
C LYS A 192 -21.28 14.55 -13.88
N ARG A 193 -20.89 15.27 -12.82
CA ARG A 193 -21.76 15.51 -11.65
C ARG A 193 -23.03 16.29 -12.02
N LEU A 194 -22.94 17.26 -12.93
CA LEU A 194 -24.12 17.95 -13.47
C LEU A 194 -25.06 17.00 -14.24
N VAL A 195 -24.53 16.01 -14.96
CA VAL A 195 -25.35 14.97 -15.61
C VAL A 195 -26.00 14.03 -14.58
N GLU A 196 -25.30 13.69 -13.50
CA GLU A 196 -25.86 12.92 -12.37
C GLU A 196 -27.03 13.68 -11.70
N ILE A 197 -26.94 15.00 -11.53
CA ILE A 197 -27.96 15.85 -10.91
C ILE A 197 -29.14 16.15 -11.85
N LEU A 198 -28.89 16.49 -13.12
CA LEU A 198 -29.92 16.99 -14.05
C LEU A 198 -30.65 15.90 -14.84
N GLY A 199 -30.15 14.67 -14.81
CA GLY A 199 -30.65 13.55 -15.61
C GLY A 199 -30.37 13.71 -17.11
N PRO A 200 -30.93 12.85 -17.97
CA PRO A 200 -30.70 12.91 -19.42
C PRO A 200 -31.18 14.23 -20.03
N LYS A 201 -30.48 14.72 -21.05
CA LYS A 201 -30.88 15.89 -21.84
C LYS A 201 -32.22 15.63 -22.54
N THR A 202 -33.15 16.56 -22.40
CA THR A 202 -34.49 16.52 -22.99
C THR A 202 -34.61 17.50 -24.16
N GLU A 203 -35.65 17.37 -25.00
CA GLU A 203 -35.85 18.30 -26.13
C GLU A 203 -36.11 19.75 -25.68
N ALA A 204 -36.69 19.95 -24.48
CA ALA A 204 -36.87 21.26 -23.87
C ALA A 204 -35.53 21.98 -23.57
N ASP A 205 -34.47 21.23 -23.24
CA ASP A 205 -33.14 21.79 -22.98
C ASP A 205 -32.54 22.43 -24.26
N ASN A 206 -32.93 21.95 -25.46
CA ASN A 206 -32.45 22.43 -26.76
C ASN A 206 -33.18 23.69 -27.31
N ALA A 207 -34.27 24.13 -26.67
CA ALA A 207 -34.99 25.32 -27.09
C ALA A 207 -34.13 26.60 -26.90
N LYS A 208 -33.94 27.37 -27.97
CA LYS A 208 -33.07 28.56 -27.97
C LYS A 208 -33.80 29.81 -27.48
N PRO A 209 -33.22 30.63 -26.59
CA PRO A 209 -33.66 32.01 -26.40
C PRO A 209 -33.42 32.86 -27.66
N MET A 210 -34.19 33.93 -27.83
CA MET A 210 -34.10 34.83 -28.99
C MET A 210 -32.72 35.54 -29.06
N LYS A 211 -32.20 35.70 -30.28
CA LYS A 211 -30.82 36.17 -30.53
C LYS A 211 -30.64 37.69 -30.41
N LYS A 212 -29.43 38.10 -30.00
CA LYS A 212 -28.60 38.99 -30.84
C LYS A 212 -27.39 38.22 -31.40
N LYS A 213 -26.86 38.70 -32.52
CA LYS A 213 -25.85 38.06 -33.40
C LYS A 213 -24.47 37.94 -32.69
N GLU A 214 -23.51 37.12 -33.12
CA GLU A 214 -23.14 36.76 -34.50
C GLU A 214 -22.47 35.36 -34.64
N LYS A 215 -22.06 34.99 -35.87
CA LYS A 215 -21.51 33.68 -36.28
C LYS A 215 -20.31 33.93 -37.22
N PRO A 216 -19.30 33.04 -37.31
CA PRO A 216 -19.44 31.86 -38.19
C PRO A 216 -18.88 30.54 -37.59
N VAL A 217 -18.88 29.49 -38.42
CA VAL A 217 -18.84 28.06 -38.07
C VAL A 217 -17.90 27.32 -39.03
N LYS A 218 -17.13 26.33 -38.57
CA LYS A 218 -17.17 24.95 -39.14
C LYS A 218 -16.49 23.87 -38.28
N VAL A 219 -17.17 22.73 -38.32
CA VAL A 219 -16.91 21.37 -37.82
C VAL A 219 -15.77 20.76 -38.69
N GLU A 220 -14.95 19.77 -38.33
CA GLU A 220 -15.29 18.36 -37.99
C GLU A 220 -14.20 17.62 -37.18
N GLU A 221 -14.64 16.57 -36.46
CA GLU A 221 -13.82 15.45 -35.95
C GLU A 221 -13.62 14.42 -37.09
N GLU A 222 -12.60 13.56 -37.14
CA GLU A 222 -12.46 12.36 -36.29
C GLU A 222 -11.15 11.58 -36.60
N LYS A 223 -10.70 10.78 -35.60
CA LYS A 223 -9.94 9.49 -35.73
C LYS A 223 -8.51 9.54 -36.34
N THR A 224 -7.56 8.64 -36.01
CA THR A 224 -7.56 7.41 -35.18
C THR A 224 -6.18 7.19 -34.51
N ALA A 225 -6.09 6.26 -33.56
CA ALA A 225 -4.86 5.88 -32.84
C ALA A 225 -3.98 4.83 -33.58
N VAL A 226 -2.70 4.73 -33.20
CA VAL A 226 -1.92 3.46 -33.07
C VAL A 226 -0.94 3.60 -31.89
N ALA A 227 -0.56 2.49 -31.25
CA ALA A 227 0.30 2.39 -30.06
C ALA A 227 1.64 1.65 -30.36
N VAL A 228 2.33 1.18 -29.29
CA VAL A 228 3.46 0.20 -29.25
C VAL A 228 4.87 0.83 -29.42
N ALA A 229 5.95 0.48 -28.68
CA ALA A 229 6.21 -0.60 -27.69
C ALA A 229 7.04 -0.16 -26.44
N THR A 230 7.19 -1.09 -25.49
CA THR A 230 7.92 -1.05 -24.21
C THR A 230 9.43 -1.36 -24.28
N PRO A 231 10.21 -1.00 -23.23
CA PRO A 231 11.41 -1.72 -22.78
C PRO A 231 11.10 -2.70 -21.61
N GLU A 232 11.94 -3.73 -21.50
CA GLU A 232 11.94 -4.81 -20.50
C GLU A 232 12.52 -4.36 -19.13
N GLU A 233 12.30 -5.00 -17.97
CA GLU A 233 11.25 -5.93 -17.51
C GLU A 233 11.16 -5.81 -15.97
N GLU A 234 10.24 -4.98 -15.45
CA GLU A 234 9.64 -5.23 -14.14
C GLU A 234 8.32 -5.95 -14.39
N VAL A 235 8.12 -7.10 -13.74
CA VAL A 235 6.95 -7.96 -13.98
C VAL A 235 5.68 -7.25 -13.51
N ASN A 236 5.04 -6.50 -14.41
CA ASN A 236 3.76 -5.86 -14.17
C ASN A 236 2.71 -6.95 -13.87
N PRO A 237 2.20 -7.09 -12.62
CA PRO A 237 1.33 -8.19 -12.24
C PRO A 237 -0.07 -8.10 -12.87
N TYR A 238 -0.35 -7.02 -13.59
CA TYR A 238 -1.60 -6.73 -14.28
C TYR A 238 -1.51 -6.93 -15.80
N SER A 239 -0.34 -7.25 -16.35
CA SER A 239 -0.16 -7.58 -17.79
C SER A 239 -0.96 -8.81 -18.22
N ILE A 240 -1.32 -9.67 -17.25
CA ILE A 240 -2.17 -10.84 -17.44
C ILE A 240 -3.63 -10.51 -17.77
N PHE A 241 -4.07 -9.26 -17.56
CA PHE A 241 -5.46 -8.88 -17.80
C PHE A 241 -5.70 -8.54 -19.29
N PRO A 242 -6.86 -8.94 -19.84
CA PRO A 242 -7.18 -8.72 -21.24
C PRO A 242 -7.24 -7.22 -21.56
N GLN A 243 -6.66 -6.84 -22.70
CA GLN A 243 -6.72 -5.46 -23.17
C GLN A 243 -8.10 -5.14 -23.78
N PRO A 244 -8.54 -3.86 -23.78
CA PRO A 244 -9.87 -3.48 -24.29
C PRO A 244 -10.17 -3.96 -25.73
N GLU A 245 -9.15 -4.05 -26.57
CA GLU A 245 -9.19 -4.50 -27.96
C GLU A 245 -9.55 -6.00 -28.08
N GLU A 246 -9.33 -6.76 -27.01
CA GLU A 246 -9.63 -8.20 -26.97
C GLU A 246 -11.12 -8.50 -26.81
N ASN A 247 -11.95 -7.50 -26.47
CA ASN A 247 -13.39 -7.68 -26.29
C ASN A 247 -14.15 -8.09 -27.57
N PHE A 248 -13.53 -7.91 -28.74
CA PHE A 248 -14.02 -8.37 -30.05
C PHE A 248 -13.63 -9.80 -30.40
N LYS A 249 -12.66 -10.40 -29.70
CA LYS A 249 -12.23 -11.77 -29.95
C LYS A 249 -13.32 -12.75 -29.48
N VAL A 250 -13.21 -14.00 -29.94
CA VAL A 250 -14.02 -15.09 -29.41
C VAL A 250 -13.54 -15.40 -27.99
N HIS A 251 -14.41 -15.17 -27.02
CA HIS A 251 -14.15 -15.41 -25.59
C HIS A 251 -14.17 -16.89 -25.25
N THR A 252 -15.05 -17.66 -25.89
CA THR A 252 -15.15 -19.11 -25.73
C THR A 252 -15.92 -19.74 -26.89
N GLU A 253 -15.67 -21.03 -27.15
CA GLU A 253 -16.46 -21.86 -28.07
C GLU A 253 -17.38 -22.79 -27.27
N ILE A 254 -18.63 -22.90 -27.71
CA ILE A 254 -19.69 -23.68 -27.05
C ILE A 254 -20.10 -24.80 -28.00
N PHE A 255 -19.80 -26.04 -27.63
CA PHE A 255 -20.06 -27.24 -28.42
C PHE A 255 -21.42 -27.82 -28.06
N PHE A 256 -22.22 -28.16 -29.08
CA PHE A 256 -23.52 -28.80 -28.94
C PHE A 256 -23.47 -30.25 -29.44
N SER A 257 -24.42 -31.07 -28.96
CA SER A 257 -24.51 -32.51 -29.30
C SER A 257 -24.89 -32.80 -30.76
N ASP A 258 -25.42 -31.81 -31.47
CA ASP A 258 -25.73 -31.85 -32.91
C ASP A 258 -24.50 -31.49 -33.79
N GLY A 259 -23.34 -31.20 -33.18
CA GLY A 259 -22.14 -30.76 -33.87
C GLY A 259 -22.07 -29.25 -34.13
N ASN A 260 -23.08 -28.47 -33.70
CA ASN A 260 -23.05 -27.02 -33.80
C ASN A 260 -22.01 -26.43 -32.82
N ILE A 261 -21.39 -25.32 -33.21
CA ILE A 261 -20.38 -24.62 -32.40
C ILE A 261 -20.72 -23.13 -32.38
N TRP A 262 -21.12 -22.60 -31.22
CA TRP A 262 -21.33 -21.16 -31.06
C TRP A 262 -20.05 -20.49 -30.57
N ARG A 263 -19.68 -19.38 -31.21
CA ARG A 263 -18.51 -18.57 -30.86
C ARG A 263 -18.96 -17.31 -30.14
N ALA A 264 -18.80 -17.30 -28.82
CA ALA A 264 -19.16 -16.15 -27.99
C ALA A 264 -18.19 -14.98 -28.25
N HIS A 265 -18.67 -13.92 -28.88
CA HIS A 265 -17.95 -12.65 -29.08
C HIS A 265 -18.92 -11.47 -29.01
N ASN A 266 -18.42 -10.27 -28.68
CA ASN A 266 -19.23 -9.05 -28.73
C ASN A 266 -19.27 -8.46 -30.15
N THR A 267 -20.46 -8.08 -30.61
CA THR A 267 -20.61 -7.29 -31.83
C THR A 267 -20.34 -5.80 -31.56
N LYS A 268 -19.97 -5.04 -32.60
CA LYS A 268 -19.71 -3.59 -32.49
C LYS A 268 -20.89 -2.83 -31.85
N SER A 269 -22.12 -3.11 -32.28
CA SER A 269 -23.34 -2.47 -31.75
C SER A 269 -23.56 -2.75 -30.25
N ILE A 270 -23.33 -3.98 -29.80
CA ILE A 270 -23.44 -4.35 -28.38
C ILE A 270 -22.35 -3.65 -27.56
N LEU A 271 -21.12 -3.57 -28.09
CA LEU A 271 -20.02 -2.88 -27.42
C LEU A 271 -20.23 -1.36 -27.37
N GLU A 272 -20.72 -0.72 -28.44
CA GLU A 272 -21.08 0.70 -28.46
C GLU A 272 -22.15 1.03 -27.42
N LYS A 273 -23.19 0.17 -27.31
CA LYS A 273 -24.23 0.28 -26.27
C LYS A 273 -23.63 0.14 -24.86
N HIS A 274 -22.71 -0.81 -24.67
CA HIS A 274 -22.01 -1.01 -23.41
C HIS A 274 -21.13 0.19 -23.03
N LEU A 275 -20.27 0.66 -23.94
CA LEU A 275 -19.40 1.82 -23.76
C LEU A 275 -20.18 3.10 -23.47
N LYS A 276 -21.33 3.31 -24.14
CA LYS A 276 -22.25 4.42 -23.86
C LYS A 276 -22.84 4.33 -22.44
N ALA A 277 -23.09 3.13 -21.93
CA ALA A 277 -23.64 2.91 -20.59
C ALA A 277 -22.57 3.01 -19.48
N THR A 278 -21.35 2.53 -19.72
CA THR A 278 -20.25 2.54 -18.72
C THR A 278 -19.35 3.77 -18.80
N GLY A 279 -19.46 4.58 -19.86
CA GLY A 279 -18.54 5.69 -20.13
C GLY A 279 -17.10 5.24 -20.38
N GLY A 280 -16.90 3.99 -20.83
CA GLY A 280 -15.58 3.39 -21.02
C GLY A 280 -14.82 3.06 -19.72
N LYS A 281 -15.47 3.11 -18.55
CA LYS A 281 -14.86 2.78 -17.26
C LYS A 281 -14.76 1.26 -17.08
N VAL A 282 -13.67 0.80 -16.46
CA VAL A 282 -13.51 -0.59 -16.03
C VAL A 282 -14.51 -0.89 -14.92
N MET A 283 -15.33 -1.92 -15.11
CA MET A 283 -16.34 -2.38 -14.15
C MET A 283 -16.03 -3.81 -13.71
N THR A 284 -15.81 -4.01 -12.41
CA THR A 284 -15.62 -5.34 -11.79
C THR A 284 -16.69 -5.57 -10.71
N ARG A 285 -16.76 -6.78 -10.16
CA ARG A 285 -17.73 -7.13 -9.11
C ARG A 285 -17.12 -8.05 -8.06
N PHE A 286 -17.53 -7.87 -6.81
CA PHE A 286 -17.24 -8.76 -5.68
C PHE A 286 -18.57 -9.43 -5.27
N PRO A 287 -18.82 -10.71 -5.63
CA PRO A 287 -20.11 -11.36 -5.40
C PRO A 287 -20.04 -12.49 -4.34
N PRO A 288 -19.71 -12.20 -3.07
CA PRO A 288 -19.76 -13.21 -2.02
C PRO A 288 -21.22 -13.62 -1.71
N GLU A 289 -21.41 -14.85 -1.21
CA GLU A 289 -22.66 -15.22 -0.55
C GLU A 289 -22.90 -14.32 0.68
N PRO A 290 -24.11 -13.77 0.88
CA PRO A 290 -24.42 -12.93 2.05
C PRO A 290 -24.35 -13.70 3.38
N ASN A 291 -24.45 -15.04 3.32
CA ASN A 291 -24.50 -15.93 4.49
C ASN A 291 -23.16 -16.68 4.70
N GLY A 292 -22.03 -16.08 4.32
CA GLY A 292 -20.73 -16.74 4.37
C GLY A 292 -19.61 -15.84 4.88
N TYR A 293 -19.02 -16.19 6.02
CA TYR A 293 -17.81 -15.54 6.52
C TYR A 293 -16.70 -15.60 5.47
N LEU A 294 -16.02 -14.47 5.28
CA LEU A 294 -14.88 -14.37 4.38
C LEU A 294 -13.64 -14.98 5.05
N HIS A 295 -12.90 -15.79 4.30
CA HIS A 295 -11.58 -16.28 4.67
C HIS A 295 -10.53 -15.78 3.68
N ILE A 296 -9.25 -15.83 4.05
CA ILE A 296 -8.17 -15.26 3.23
C ILE A 296 -8.17 -15.78 1.78
N GLY A 297 -8.55 -17.06 1.58
CA GLY A 297 -8.75 -17.65 0.25
C GLY A 297 -9.76 -16.89 -0.64
N ARG A 298 -10.79 -16.24 -0.07
CA ARG A 298 -11.79 -15.39 -0.77
C ARG A 298 -11.30 -13.99 -1.11
N ALA A 299 -10.03 -13.65 -0.84
CA ALA A 299 -9.36 -12.54 -1.54
C ALA A 299 -9.22 -12.83 -3.05
N LYS A 300 -9.37 -14.11 -3.45
CA LYS A 300 -9.48 -14.61 -4.82
C LYS A 300 -10.86 -15.29 -4.97
N LEU A 301 -11.63 -14.87 -5.98
CA LEU A 301 -13.09 -15.05 -6.11
C LEU A 301 -13.59 -15.78 -7.35
N CYS A 302 -12.85 -15.71 -8.46
CA CYS A 302 -13.14 -16.46 -9.68
C CYS A 302 -12.05 -17.52 -9.87
N THR A 303 -12.26 -18.69 -9.26
CA THR A 303 -11.27 -19.78 -9.26
C THR A 303 -11.34 -20.61 -10.54
N LEU A 304 -10.25 -21.31 -10.87
CA LEU A 304 -10.18 -22.26 -11.99
C LEU A 304 -11.27 -23.35 -11.94
N GLU A 305 -11.84 -23.62 -10.75
CA GLU A 305 -13.02 -24.47 -10.53
C GLU A 305 -14.24 -24.05 -11.40
N PHE A 306 -14.30 -22.80 -11.85
CA PHE A 306 -15.34 -22.26 -12.74
C PHE A 306 -14.97 -22.24 -14.24
N ASP A 307 -13.72 -22.56 -14.62
CA ASP A 307 -13.25 -22.55 -16.01
C ASP A 307 -14.11 -23.45 -16.91
N ILE A 308 -14.38 -24.68 -16.44
CA ILE A 308 -15.27 -25.64 -17.13
C ILE A 308 -16.72 -25.16 -17.27
N ARG A 309 -17.15 -24.18 -16.47
CA ARG A 309 -18.50 -23.58 -16.54
C ARG A 309 -18.55 -22.38 -17.48
N ARG A 310 -17.40 -21.86 -17.94
CA ARG A 310 -17.31 -20.73 -18.86
C ARG A 310 -18.21 -20.89 -20.10
N PRO A 311 -18.24 -22.03 -20.82
CA PRO A 311 -19.14 -22.19 -21.97
C PRO A 311 -20.62 -22.03 -21.61
N SER A 312 -21.06 -22.57 -20.47
CA SER A 312 -22.45 -22.44 -20.01
C SER A 312 -22.84 -20.99 -19.63
N TYR A 313 -21.87 -20.21 -19.12
CA TYR A 313 -22.08 -18.79 -18.82
C TYR A 313 -22.27 -17.97 -20.10
N TYR A 314 -21.39 -18.12 -21.09
CA TYR A 314 -21.52 -17.40 -22.36
C TYR A 314 -22.70 -17.90 -23.20
N TRP A 315 -23.06 -19.19 -23.13
CA TRP A 315 -24.25 -19.72 -23.80
C TRP A 315 -25.51 -18.92 -23.44
N LEU A 316 -25.73 -18.65 -22.15
CA LEU A 316 -26.88 -17.88 -21.68
C LEU A 316 -26.88 -16.46 -22.26
N LEU A 317 -25.71 -15.83 -22.35
CA LEU A 317 -25.57 -14.46 -22.86
C LEU A 317 -25.76 -14.39 -24.38
N VAL A 318 -25.27 -15.38 -25.12
CA VAL A 318 -25.48 -15.50 -26.58
C VAL A 318 -26.96 -15.77 -26.86
N ALA A 319 -27.59 -16.70 -26.14
CA ALA A 319 -29.01 -17.03 -26.30
C ALA A 319 -29.95 -15.83 -25.99
N LEU A 320 -29.55 -14.96 -25.06
CA LEU A 320 -30.30 -13.74 -24.70
C LEU A 320 -29.89 -12.49 -25.49
N GLY A 321 -28.95 -12.60 -26.45
CA GLY A 321 -28.45 -11.46 -27.24
C GLY A 321 -27.78 -10.35 -26.41
N GLN A 322 -27.19 -10.69 -25.26
CA GLN A 322 -26.63 -9.73 -24.30
C GLN A 322 -25.15 -9.43 -24.53
N TYR A 323 -24.67 -8.38 -23.87
CA TYR A 323 -23.23 -8.13 -23.72
C TYR A 323 -22.56 -9.31 -23.02
N GLN A 324 -21.40 -9.69 -23.54
CA GLN A 324 -20.59 -10.81 -23.06
C GLN A 324 -19.39 -10.22 -22.32
N PRO A 325 -19.44 -10.09 -20.97
CA PRO A 325 -18.34 -9.59 -20.20
C PRO A 325 -17.22 -10.63 -20.16
N TYR A 326 -15.99 -10.17 -20.26
CA TYR A 326 -14.83 -11.05 -20.20
C TYR A 326 -14.73 -11.70 -18.80
N VAL A 327 -14.76 -13.03 -18.76
CA VAL A 327 -14.56 -13.84 -17.56
C VAL A 327 -13.09 -14.26 -17.46
N TRP A 328 -12.45 -13.96 -16.34
CA TRP A 328 -11.07 -14.36 -16.05
C TRP A 328 -11.00 -15.09 -14.71
N GLU A 329 -10.47 -16.30 -14.76
CA GLU A 329 -10.28 -17.20 -13.63
C GLU A 329 -8.79 -17.28 -13.25
N TYR A 330 -8.51 -17.51 -11.98
CA TYR A 330 -7.15 -17.65 -11.44
C TYR A 330 -7.07 -18.77 -10.42
N SER A 331 -5.84 -19.16 -10.09
CA SER A 331 -5.53 -20.14 -9.04
C SER A 331 -6.17 -19.76 -7.71
N ARG A 332 -6.79 -20.75 -7.06
CA ARG A 332 -7.34 -20.59 -5.71
C ARG A 332 -6.17 -20.39 -4.73
N LEU A 333 -6.28 -19.39 -3.86
CA LEU A 333 -5.34 -19.27 -2.75
C LEU A 333 -5.62 -20.40 -1.74
N ASN A 334 -4.70 -21.36 -1.65
CA ASN A 334 -4.69 -22.40 -0.62
C ASN A 334 -3.50 -22.19 0.33
N ILE A 335 -3.72 -22.25 1.64
CA ILE A 335 -2.68 -22.06 2.66
C ILE A 335 -2.60 -23.30 3.53
N SER A 336 -1.38 -23.79 3.80
CA SER A 336 -1.12 -24.95 4.66
C SER A 336 -1.53 -24.69 6.12
N ASN A 337 -1.60 -25.75 6.91
CA ASN A 337 -1.86 -25.69 8.35
C ASN A 337 -3.21 -25.03 8.71
N ASN A 338 -4.17 -25.07 7.80
CA ASN A 338 -5.50 -24.49 8.02
C ASN A 338 -6.59 -25.22 7.22
N VAL A 339 -7.82 -25.07 7.69
CA VAL A 339 -9.03 -25.61 7.07
C VAL A 339 -9.89 -24.46 6.53
N MET A 340 -10.07 -24.39 5.20
CA MET A 340 -10.86 -23.34 4.54
C MET A 340 -12.23 -23.79 3.99
N SER A 341 -12.64 -25.04 4.22
CA SER A 341 -13.96 -25.52 3.79
C SER A 341 -15.05 -24.97 4.71
N LYS A 342 -16.08 -24.30 4.15
CA LYS A 342 -17.24 -23.77 4.89
C LYS A 342 -17.87 -24.84 5.80
N ARG A 343 -17.97 -26.09 5.33
CA ARG A 343 -18.50 -27.22 6.12
C ARG A 343 -17.63 -27.53 7.34
N LYS A 344 -16.32 -27.65 7.14
CA LYS A 344 -15.38 -27.98 8.22
C LYS A 344 -15.21 -26.81 9.21
N LEU A 345 -15.15 -25.58 8.73
CA LEU A 345 -15.12 -24.37 9.58
C LEU A 345 -16.39 -24.26 10.44
N ASN A 346 -17.57 -24.46 9.84
CA ASN A 346 -18.82 -24.47 10.61
C ASN A 346 -18.83 -25.58 11.68
N GLN A 347 -18.25 -26.73 11.37
CA GLN A 347 -18.09 -27.81 12.35
C GLN A 347 -17.18 -27.41 13.51
N LEU A 348 -15.99 -26.82 13.25
CA LEU A 348 -15.10 -26.34 14.32
C LEU A 348 -15.79 -25.36 15.28
N VAL A 349 -16.59 -24.43 14.73
CA VAL A 349 -17.33 -23.42 15.52
C VAL A 349 -18.54 -24.02 16.26
N THR A 350 -19.26 -24.96 15.65
CA THR A 350 -20.44 -25.60 16.24
C THR A 350 -20.05 -26.57 17.35
N ASP A 351 -19.04 -27.40 17.10
CA ASP A 351 -18.52 -28.42 18.02
C ASP A 351 -17.57 -27.81 19.09
N LYS A 352 -17.41 -26.48 19.11
CA LYS A 352 -16.63 -25.71 20.11
C LYS A 352 -15.13 -26.05 20.20
N TRP A 353 -14.51 -26.43 19.08
CA TRP A 353 -13.05 -26.47 18.95
C TRP A 353 -12.41 -25.08 18.90
N VAL A 354 -13.19 -24.09 18.47
CA VAL A 354 -12.83 -22.66 18.41
C VAL A 354 -13.91 -21.81 19.04
N ASP A 355 -13.54 -20.62 19.52
CA ASP A 355 -14.42 -19.74 20.30
C ASP A 355 -15.57 -19.18 19.43
N GLY A 356 -15.26 -18.85 18.18
CA GLY A 356 -16.18 -18.25 17.21
C GLY A 356 -15.63 -18.22 15.78
N TRP A 357 -16.34 -17.54 14.87
CA TRP A 357 -15.92 -17.33 13.47
C TRP A 357 -14.78 -16.32 13.33
N ASP A 358 -14.57 -15.52 14.36
CA ASP A 358 -13.53 -14.53 14.57
C ASP A 358 -12.39 -15.06 15.46
N ASP A 359 -12.35 -16.35 15.81
CA ASP A 359 -11.25 -16.94 16.59
C ASP A 359 -9.90 -16.70 15.90
N PRO A 360 -8.87 -16.18 16.62
CA PRO A 360 -7.55 -15.87 16.06
C PRO A 360 -6.85 -17.04 15.34
N ARG A 361 -7.19 -18.29 15.68
CA ARG A 361 -6.63 -19.50 15.03
C ARG A 361 -7.15 -19.70 13.61
N LEU A 362 -8.30 -19.13 13.26
CA LEU A 362 -8.91 -19.27 11.94
C LEU A 362 -8.34 -18.22 10.96
N LEU A 363 -8.00 -18.64 9.74
CA LEU A 363 -7.70 -17.69 8.64
C LEU A 363 -8.97 -17.10 8.01
N THR A 364 -10.03 -16.90 8.80
CA THR A 364 -11.14 -16.00 8.45
C THR A 364 -10.60 -14.55 8.44
N LEU A 365 -11.19 -13.65 7.67
CA LEU A 365 -10.77 -12.24 7.70
C LEU A 365 -11.09 -11.59 9.06
N ALA A 366 -12.13 -12.08 9.75
CA ALA A 366 -12.44 -11.70 11.12
C ALA A 366 -11.37 -12.22 12.11
N GLY A 367 -11.02 -13.51 12.05
CA GLY A 367 -9.99 -14.13 12.89
C GLY A 367 -8.61 -13.52 12.70
N LEU A 368 -8.20 -13.28 11.46
CA LEU A 368 -6.97 -12.55 11.16
C LEU A 368 -6.98 -11.13 11.73
N ARG A 369 -8.09 -10.39 11.61
CA ARG A 369 -8.22 -9.04 12.18
C ARG A 369 -8.12 -9.09 13.71
N ARG A 370 -8.81 -10.03 14.38
CA ARG A 370 -8.80 -10.20 15.83
C ARG A 370 -7.41 -10.59 16.35
N ARG A 371 -6.74 -11.54 15.67
CA ARG A 371 -5.32 -11.91 15.86
C ARG A 371 -4.34 -10.73 15.74
N GLY A 372 -4.78 -9.56 15.27
CA GLY A 372 -3.95 -8.37 15.08
C GLY A 372 -3.30 -8.23 13.71
N VAL A 373 -3.65 -9.09 12.74
CA VAL A 373 -3.14 -8.98 11.36
C VAL A 373 -3.76 -7.76 10.68
N SER A 374 -2.93 -6.93 10.07
CA SER A 374 -3.37 -5.73 9.37
C SER A 374 -3.78 -6.02 7.92
N ALA A 375 -4.63 -5.15 7.38
CA ALA A 375 -4.97 -5.16 5.96
C ALA A 375 -3.73 -4.92 5.07
N ALA A 376 -2.72 -4.17 5.54
CA ALA A 376 -1.49 -3.90 4.79
C ALA A 376 -0.62 -5.16 4.66
N ALA A 377 -0.42 -5.97 5.71
CA ALA A 377 0.23 -7.27 5.61
C ALA A 377 -0.49 -8.22 4.64
N ILE A 378 -1.83 -8.33 4.75
CA ILE A 378 -2.61 -9.20 3.85
C ILE A 378 -2.47 -8.72 2.39
N ASN A 379 -2.61 -7.42 2.14
CA ASN A 379 -2.44 -6.86 0.80
C ASN A 379 -1.00 -7.03 0.27
N SER A 380 0.01 -6.90 1.12
CA SER A 380 1.43 -7.13 0.79
C SER A 380 1.67 -8.59 0.40
N PHE A 381 1.12 -9.54 1.17
CA PHE A 381 1.17 -10.98 0.88
C PHE A 381 0.49 -11.33 -0.46
N ILE A 382 -0.72 -10.82 -0.70
CA ILE A 382 -1.44 -11.07 -1.96
C ILE A 382 -0.68 -10.49 -3.18
N ARG A 383 -0.09 -9.29 -3.06
CA ARG A 383 0.78 -8.72 -4.10
C ARG A 383 2.05 -9.56 -4.31
N GLY A 384 2.75 -9.91 -3.23
CA GLY A 384 3.99 -10.69 -3.25
C GLY A 384 3.82 -12.14 -3.70
N MET A 385 2.59 -12.66 -3.74
CA MET A 385 2.23 -13.92 -4.40
C MET A 385 1.95 -13.77 -5.90
N GLY A 386 1.38 -12.64 -6.32
CA GLY A 386 0.85 -12.45 -7.66
C GLY A 386 -0.42 -13.26 -7.97
N ILE A 387 -0.79 -13.25 -9.25
CA ILE A 387 -1.96 -13.94 -9.79
C ILE A 387 -1.46 -14.90 -10.88
N THR A 388 -1.83 -16.18 -10.77
CA THR A 388 -1.44 -17.23 -11.73
C THR A 388 -2.67 -18.00 -12.20
N ARG A 389 -2.54 -18.75 -13.30
CA ARG A 389 -3.50 -19.78 -13.72
C ARG A 389 -2.98 -21.22 -13.49
N SER A 390 -1.84 -21.36 -12.83
CA SER A 390 -1.33 -22.66 -12.36
C SER A 390 -2.09 -23.09 -11.11
N ASP A 391 -2.86 -24.17 -11.23
CA ASP A 391 -3.58 -24.74 -10.10
C ASP A 391 -2.64 -25.44 -9.10
N ASN A 392 -3.13 -25.75 -7.91
CA ASN A 392 -2.47 -26.58 -6.89
C ASN A 392 -1.19 -26.02 -6.24
N SER A 393 -1.02 -24.69 -6.16
CA SER A 393 0.04 -24.08 -5.33
C SER A 393 -0.37 -23.97 -3.86
N LEU A 394 -0.05 -24.99 -3.05
CA LEU A 394 -0.18 -24.91 -1.60
C LEU A 394 0.85 -23.92 -1.03
N ILE A 395 0.36 -22.82 -0.44
CA ILE A 395 1.22 -21.78 0.14
C ILE A 395 1.48 -22.08 1.61
N ARG A 396 2.75 -22.12 1.98
CA ARG A 396 3.19 -22.25 3.37
C ARG A 396 2.74 -21.05 4.22
N VAL A 397 2.13 -21.31 5.38
CA VAL A 397 1.61 -20.27 6.29
C VAL A 397 2.70 -19.29 6.75
N GLU A 398 3.94 -19.76 6.84
CA GLU A 398 5.15 -18.99 7.15
C GLU A 398 5.37 -17.84 6.15
N ARG A 399 4.92 -17.97 4.89
CA ARG A 399 4.98 -16.87 3.91
C ARG A 399 4.00 -15.75 4.26
N LEU A 400 2.80 -16.08 4.74
CA LEU A 400 1.86 -15.08 5.26
C LEU A 400 2.45 -14.41 6.52
N GLU A 401 2.97 -15.22 7.45
CA GLU A 401 3.60 -14.72 8.67
C GLU A 401 4.82 -13.82 8.42
N TYR A 402 5.62 -14.10 7.39
CA TYR A 402 6.71 -13.22 6.96
C TYR A 402 6.22 -11.81 6.61
N HIS A 403 5.19 -11.67 5.77
CA HIS A 403 4.62 -10.36 5.43
C HIS A 403 3.99 -9.66 6.64
N ILE A 404 3.45 -10.41 7.60
CA ILE A 404 2.95 -9.88 8.88
C ILE A 404 4.11 -9.32 9.72
N ARG A 405 5.19 -10.08 9.91
CA ARG A 405 6.38 -9.62 10.66
C ARG A 405 7.01 -8.39 10.01
N GLU A 406 7.14 -8.37 8.69
CA GLU A 406 7.73 -7.25 7.94
C GLU A 406 6.94 -5.94 8.08
N GLU A 407 5.63 -6.01 8.23
CA GLU A 407 4.81 -4.83 8.54
C GLU A 407 4.90 -4.47 10.02
N LEU A 408 4.62 -5.42 10.92
CA LEU A 408 4.56 -5.17 12.36
C LEU A 408 5.91 -4.69 12.94
N ASN A 409 7.04 -5.11 12.36
CA ASN A 409 8.36 -4.61 12.71
C ASN A 409 8.51 -3.09 12.45
N LYS A 410 7.78 -2.55 11.47
CA LYS A 410 7.80 -1.12 11.10
C LYS A 410 6.80 -0.30 11.93
N VAL A 411 5.64 -0.88 12.26
CA VAL A 411 4.51 -0.12 12.85
C VAL A 411 4.18 -0.43 14.32
N SER A 412 4.78 -1.46 14.94
CA SER A 412 4.49 -1.81 16.35
C SER A 412 5.55 -1.26 17.31
N PRO A 413 5.19 -0.43 18.30
CA PRO A 413 6.11 -0.06 19.38
C PRO A 413 6.55 -1.26 20.22
N ARG A 414 7.71 -1.15 20.86
CA ARG A 414 8.32 -2.22 21.68
C ARG A 414 7.93 -2.03 23.14
N ALA A 415 7.53 -3.12 23.79
CA ALA A 415 7.20 -3.15 25.21
C ALA A 415 7.88 -4.34 25.91
N LEU A 416 8.16 -4.20 27.20
CA LEU A 416 8.60 -5.30 28.05
C LEU A 416 7.37 -5.96 28.69
N VAL A 417 7.23 -7.27 28.49
CA VAL A 417 6.19 -8.13 29.07
C VAL A 417 6.86 -9.44 29.47
N VAL A 418 6.56 -9.95 30.66
CA VAL A 418 7.10 -11.21 31.20
C VAL A 418 5.93 -12.18 31.40
N LEU A 419 5.94 -13.31 30.70
CA LEU A 419 4.82 -14.26 30.68
C LEU A 419 4.78 -15.14 31.93
N HIS A 420 5.93 -15.67 32.35
CA HIS A 420 6.05 -16.53 33.52
C HIS A 420 7.01 -15.87 34.53
N PRO A 421 6.51 -14.93 35.36
CA PRO A 421 7.36 -14.07 36.18
C PRO A 421 8.06 -14.83 37.32
N LEU A 422 9.38 -14.85 37.26
CA LEU A 422 10.26 -15.33 38.33
C LEU A 422 10.88 -14.14 39.07
N LYS A 423 10.67 -14.08 40.39
CA LYS A 423 11.07 -12.96 41.24
C LYS A 423 12.59 -12.91 41.45
N VAL A 424 13.16 -11.72 41.29
CA VAL A 424 14.57 -11.39 41.49
C VAL A 424 14.67 -10.17 42.42
N VAL A 425 15.31 -10.33 43.57
CA VAL A 425 15.56 -9.24 44.53
C VAL A 425 16.97 -8.70 44.36
N ILE A 426 17.07 -7.41 44.06
CA ILE A 426 18.33 -6.68 43.94
C ILE A 426 18.82 -6.30 45.35
N THR A 427 19.88 -6.96 45.84
CA THR A 427 20.29 -6.83 47.25
C THR A 427 21.02 -5.54 47.58
N ASN A 428 21.66 -4.91 46.59
CA ASN A 428 22.43 -3.67 46.72
C ASN A 428 21.68 -2.42 46.21
N LEU A 429 20.35 -2.47 46.12
CA LEU A 429 19.49 -1.32 45.84
C LEU A 429 18.58 -1.04 47.04
N ASP A 430 18.47 0.23 47.43
CA ASP A 430 17.64 0.64 48.57
C ASP A 430 16.16 0.42 48.30
N TYR A 431 15.42 -0.04 49.33
CA TYR A 431 14.02 -0.47 49.18
C TYR A 431 13.10 0.64 48.64
N GLY A 432 13.36 1.90 48.99
CA GLY A 432 12.58 3.05 48.53
C GLY A 432 12.99 3.63 47.15
N MET A 433 14.04 3.11 46.51
CA MET A 433 14.60 3.70 45.30
C MET A 433 13.94 3.12 44.03
N VAL A 434 13.35 4.00 43.22
CA VAL A 434 12.85 3.68 41.87
C VAL A 434 13.56 4.57 40.86
N ILE A 435 14.20 3.95 39.87
CA ILE A 435 14.92 4.62 38.78
C ILE A 435 14.08 4.48 37.50
N ASN A 436 13.58 5.60 36.96
CA ASN A 436 12.85 5.59 35.69
C ASN A 436 13.83 5.62 34.51
N LEU A 437 14.03 4.47 33.88
CA LEU A 437 14.91 4.26 32.74
C LEU A 437 14.20 4.57 31.42
N ASP A 438 14.95 5.00 30.41
CA ASP A 438 14.46 5.21 29.05
C ASP A 438 14.62 3.93 28.21
N ALA A 439 13.50 3.39 27.75
CA ALA A 439 13.44 2.25 26.83
C ALA A 439 13.00 2.71 25.44
N LYS A 440 13.66 2.21 24.39
CA LYS A 440 13.31 2.56 23.00
C LYS A 440 12.01 1.88 22.55
N MET A 441 11.07 2.67 22.05
CA MET A 441 9.85 2.17 21.37
C MET A 441 10.16 1.62 19.97
N TRP A 442 11.26 2.06 19.34
CA TRP A 442 11.65 1.70 17.97
C TRP A 442 13.15 1.37 17.89
N PRO A 443 13.58 0.25 17.27
CA PRO A 443 14.99 -0.16 17.28
C PRO A 443 15.92 0.82 16.56
N ASN A 444 15.41 1.46 15.51
CA ASN A 444 16.16 2.35 14.62
C ASN A 444 15.95 3.84 14.96
N ALA A 445 15.27 4.17 16.07
CA ALA A 445 15.08 5.57 16.46
C ALA A 445 16.39 6.21 16.94
N PRO A 446 16.67 7.46 16.53
CA PRO A 446 17.79 8.24 17.06
C PRO A 446 17.70 8.40 18.58
N ASP A 447 18.84 8.31 19.28
CA ASP A 447 18.91 8.55 20.73
C ASP A 447 18.50 9.98 21.14
N SER A 448 18.52 10.92 20.19
CA SER A 448 18.08 12.31 20.40
C SER A 448 16.56 12.51 20.40
N ASP A 449 15.78 11.52 19.96
CA ASP A 449 14.33 11.63 19.89
C ASP A 449 13.67 11.14 21.19
N ALA A 450 13.31 12.08 22.06
CA ALA A 450 12.61 11.79 23.30
C ALA A 450 11.21 11.18 23.09
N SER A 451 10.57 11.41 21.93
CA SER A 451 9.25 10.82 21.62
C SER A 451 9.32 9.34 21.22
N ALA A 452 10.51 8.86 20.87
CA ALA A 452 10.77 7.45 20.58
C ALA A 452 11.10 6.60 21.82
N HIS A 453 11.01 7.17 23.03
CA HIS A 453 11.32 6.50 24.30
C HIS A 453 10.10 6.46 25.23
N TYR A 454 10.02 5.40 26.03
CA TYR A 454 9.05 5.27 27.13
C TYR A 454 9.78 4.97 28.44
N LYS A 455 9.19 5.40 29.56
CA LYS A 455 9.78 5.17 30.89
C LYS A 455 9.48 3.76 31.39
N VAL A 456 10.51 3.09 31.89
CA VAL A 456 10.41 1.79 32.58
C VAL A 456 10.95 1.95 34.00
N PRO A 457 10.16 1.65 35.05
CA PRO A 457 10.63 1.69 36.41
C PRO A 457 11.61 0.54 36.68
N PHE A 458 12.74 0.84 37.31
CA PHE A 458 13.68 -0.13 37.88
C PHE A 458 13.73 0.06 39.39
N SER A 459 13.31 -0.96 40.13
CA SER A 459 13.24 -0.95 41.59
C SER A 459 13.88 -2.22 42.15
N ARG A 460 13.81 -2.39 43.48
CA ARG A 460 14.47 -3.51 44.18
C ARG A 460 13.94 -4.89 43.79
N ILE A 461 12.68 -5.00 43.38
CA ILE A 461 12.04 -6.27 43.01
C ILE A 461 11.79 -6.26 41.50
N VAL A 462 12.49 -7.16 40.82
CA VAL A 462 12.48 -7.38 39.37
C VAL A 462 11.89 -8.76 39.09
N TYR A 463 11.20 -8.92 37.97
CA TYR A 463 10.68 -10.17 37.44
C TYR A 463 11.31 -10.43 36.08
N ILE A 464 11.78 -11.65 35.86
CA ILE A 464 12.30 -12.17 34.58
C ILE A 464 11.49 -13.40 34.17
N GLU A 465 11.64 -13.91 32.93
CA GLU A 465 11.02 -15.18 32.58
C GLU A 465 11.62 -16.33 33.41
N GLN A 466 10.77 -17.24 33.86
CA GLN A 466 11.21 -18.47 34.53
C GLN A 466 12.17 -19.31 33.65
N SER A 467 11.98 -19.27 32.32
CA SER A 467 12.86 -19.95 31.35
C SER A 467 14.25 -19.32 31.19
N ASP A 468 14.43 -18.07 31.65
CA ASP A 468 15.71 -17.36 31.63
C ASP A 468 16.61 -17.67 32.83
N PHE A 469 16.17 -18.52 33.76
CA PHE A 469 17.00 -18.99 34.87
C PHE A 469 17.25 -20.51 34.81
N ARG A 470 18.47 -20.94 35.17
CA ARG A 470 18.82 -22.36 35.37
C ARG A 470 19.79 -22.54 36.54
N LEU A 471 19.63 -23.62 37.31
CA LEU A 471 20.53 -23.99 38.41
C LEU A 471 21.94 -24.35 37.94
N LYS A 472 22.08 -24.95 36.75
CA LYS A 472 23.35 -25.31 36.13
C LYS A 472 23.55 -24.51 34.86
N ASP A 473 24.69 -23.84 34.75
CA ASP A 473 25.07 -23.11 33.54
C ASP A 473 25.53 -24.06 32.42
N SER A 474 25.34 -23.64 31.18
CA SER A 474 25.76 -24.38 29.99
C SER A 474 26.22 -23.41 28.89
N LYS A 475 27.13 -23.85 28.00
CA LYS A 475 27.79 -22.96 27.03
C LYS A 475 26.84 -22.34 25.99
N ASP A 476 25.70 -22.99 25.77
CA ASP A 476 24.58 -22.60 24.90
C ASP A 476 23.54 -21.71 25.60
N PHE A 477 23.58 -21.61 26.94
CA PHE A 477 22.61 -20.85 27.71
C PHE A 477 23.09 -19.41 27.94
N TYR A 478 22.28 -18.44 27.52
CA TYR A 478 22.55 -17.02 27.73
C TYR A 478 21.70 -16.39 28.86
N GLY A 479 20.94 -17.20 29.59
CA GLY A 479 20.20 -16.77 30.78
C GLY A 479 21.04 -16.74 32.06
N LEU A 480 20.37 -16.43 33.17
CA LEU A 480 20.91 -16.28 34.51
C LEU A 480 21.12 -17.64 35.19
N ALA A 481 22.22 -17.78 35.91
CA ALA A 481 22.56 -18.96 36.70
C ALA A 481 23.36 -18.52 37.95
N PRO A 482 23.45 -19.35 39.00
CA PRO A 482 24.23 -19.02 40.20
C PRO A 482 25.65 -18.55 39.88
N GLY A 483 26.05 -17.38 40.38
CA GLY A 483 27.36 -16.75 40.14
C GLY A 483 27.55 -16.11 38.76
N LYS A 484 26.63 -16.30 37.81
CA LYS A 484 26.67 -15.73 36.45
C LYS A 484 26.02 -14.34 36.40
N SER A 485 26.52 -13.50 35.48
CA SER A 485 25.93 -12.19 35.19
C SER A 485 25.18 -12.16 33.86
N VAL A 486 24.09 -11.39 33.79
CA VAL A 486 23.29 -11.10 32.58
C VAL A 486 22.95 -9.62 32.51
N MET A 487 22.69 -9.10 31.31
CA MET A 487 22.24 -7.71 31.12
C MET A 487 20.72 -7.64 31.20
N LEU A 488 20.17 -6.78 32.06
CA LEU A 488 18.78 -6.38 31.97
C LEU A 488 18.62 -5.34 30.85
N ARG A 489 17.71 -5.60 29.91
CA ARG A 489 17.50 -4.77 28.72
C ARG A 489 17.12 -3.32 29.10
N HIS A 490 17.73 -2.34 28.43
CA HIS A 490 17.60 -0.90 28.76
C HIS A 490 18.10 -0.50 30.17
N ALA A 491 18.59 -1.43 30.99
CA ALA A 491 18.93 -1.24 32.40
C ALA A 491 20.41 -1.55 32.70
N PHE A 492 20.66 -2.40 33.70
CA PHE A 492 21.98 -2.70 34.26
C PHE A 492 22.31 -4.20 34.18
N PRO A 493 23.59 -4.60 34.16
CA PRO A 493 23.98 -5.97 34.44
C PRO A 493 23.57 -6.37 35.86
N ILE A 494 23.06 -7.59 36.02
CA ILE A 494 22.83 -8.22 37.33
C ILE A 494 23.62 -9.52 37.43
N LYS A 495 24.07 -9.87 38.65
CA LYS A 495 24.78 -11.11 38.96
C LYS A 495 24.03 -11.89 40.03
N CYS A 496 23.68 -13.15 39.76
CA CYS A 496 23.03 -14.03 40.74
C CYS A 496 24.00 -14.33 41.90
N THR A 497 23.57 -14.06 43.14
CA THR A 497 24.35 -14.33 44.36
C THR A 497 23.79 -15.52 45.14
N GLU A 498 22.47 -15.65 45.23
CA GLU A 498 21.80 -16.66 46.05
C GLU A 498 20.47 -17.07 45.39
N VAL A 499 19.99 -18.28 45.66
CA VAL A 499 18.74 -18.84 45.14
C VAL A 499 17.92 -19.35 46.33
N ILE A 500 16.68 -18.93 46.42
CA ILE A 500 15.74 -19.31 47.48
C ILE A 500 14.75 -20.33 46.91
N TYR A 501 14.74 -21.50 47.53
CA TYR A 501 13.87 -22.62 47.21
C TYR A 501 12.56 -22.51 47.98
N GLY A 502 11.48 -23.02 47.40
CA GLY A 502 10.19 -23.23 48.06
C GLY A 502 10.13 -24.58 48.77
N ASP A 503 8.91 -25.08 48.99
CA ASP A 503 8.65 -26.31 49.76
C ASP A 503 9.28 -27.57 49.12
N ASN A 504 9.51 -27.55 47.82
CA ASN A 504 10.21 -28.60 47.07
C ASN A 504 11.57 -28.09 46.56
N ALA A 505 12.60 -28.93 46.60
CA ALA A 505 13.97 -28.57 46.22
C ALA A 505 14.15 -28.11 44.75
N ASP A 506 13.23 -28.46 43.85
CA ASP A 506 13.22 -28.01 42.46
C ASP A 506 12.34 -26.78 42.20
N SER A 507 11.59 -26.30 43.21
CA SER A 507 10.76 -25.09 43.11
C SER A 507 11.57 -23.88 43.54
N ILE A 508 11.86 -22.99 42.60
CA ILE A 508 12.59 -21.73 42.85
C ILE A 508 11.57 -20.60 43.02
N VAL A 509 11.59 -19.94 44.18
CA VAL A 509 10.61 -18.89 44.54
C VAL A 509 11.20 -17.50 44.39
N GLU A 510 12.47 -17.32 44.75
CA GLU A 510 13.15 -16.02 44.68
C GLU A 510 14.62 -16.21 44.32
N ILE A 511 15.13 -15.36 43.42
CA ILE A 511 16.56 -15.21 43.16
C ILE A 511 17.05 -13.93 43.82
N ARG A 512 18.23 -13.94 44.41
CA ARG A 512 18.89 -12.71 44.87
C ARG A 512 20.07 -12.40 43.95
N ALA A 513 20.15 -11.14 43.55
CA ALA A 513 21.17 -10.66 42.64
C ALA A 513 21.73 -9.30 43.08
N MET A 514 22.94 -8.98 42.63
CA MET A 514 23.50 -7.64 42.75
C MET A 514 23.55 -6.98 41.36
N TYR A 515 23.20 -5.70 41.28
CA TYR A 515 23.31 -4.93 40.03
C TYR A 515 24.62 -4.13 39.94
N ASP A 516 25.14 -3.99 38.73
CA ASP A 516 26.34 -3.20 38.39
C ASP A 516 25.93 -1.84 37.81
N ALA A 517 25.86 -0.82 38.67
CA ALA A 517 25.55 0.55 38.29
C ALA A 517 26.55 1.13 37.26
N SER A 518 27.82 0.69 37.31
CA SER A 518 28.88 1.19 36.43
C SER A 518 28.83 0.63 35.02
N LYS A 519 28.08 -0.47 34.81
CA LYS A 519 28.02 -1.26 33.56
C LYS A 519 29.41 -1.69 33.06
N ALA A 520 30.39 -1.83 33.98
CA ALA A 520 31.73 -2.30 33.67
C ALA A 520 31.70 -3.74 33.14
N THR A 521 30.81 -4.56 33.69
CA THR A 521 30.55 -5.91 33.19
C THR A 521 29.71 -5.85 31.92
N LYS A 522 30.14 -6.51 30.82
CA LYS A 522 29.35 -6.69 29.60
C LYS A 522 28.99 -8.16 29.36
N PRO A 523 27.89 -8.67 29.95
CA PRO A 523 27.43 -10.04 29.73
C PRO A 523 27.04 -10.32 28.28
N LYS A 524 27.11 -11.59 27.87
CA LYS A 524 26.63 -12.05 26.56
C LYS A 524 25.10 -12.13 26.47
N GLY A 525 24.44 -12.38 27.60
CA GLY A 525 22.98 -12.52 27.69
C GLY A 525 22.29 -11.19 27.94
N VAL A 526 21.17 -10.94 27.25
CA VAL A 526 20.31 -9.77 27.45
C VAL A 526 18.87 -10.25 27.67
N LEU A 527 18.32 -10.01 28.85
CA LEU A 527 16.99 -10.45 29.26
C LEU A 527 15.99 -9.28 29.20
N HIS A 528 14.73 -9.58 28.86
CA HIS A 528 13.62 -8.68 29.19
C HIS A 528 13.19 -8.92 30.64
N TRP A 529 12.63 -7.90 31.26
CA TRP A 529 12.35 -7.86 32.69
C TRP A 529 11.32 -6.75 32.97
N ILE A 530 10.71 -6.80 34.14
CA ILE A 530 9.81 -5.77 34.68
C ILE A 530 10.11 -5.61 36.16
N ALA A 531 9.95 -4.42 36.74
CA ALA A 531 10.02 -4.24 38.19
C ALA A 531 8.71 -3.72 38.75
N GLU A 532 8.56 -3.80 40.07
CA GLU A 532 7.52 -3.10 40.82
C GLU A 532 7.61 -1.59 40.51
N PRO A 533 6.53 -0.94 40.03
CA PRO A 533 6.54 0.50 39.70
C PRO A 533 6.75 1.40 40.92
N SER A 534 6.38 0.92 42.10
CA SER A 534 6.68 1.50 43.41
C SER A 534 6.82 0.37 44.43
N PRO A 535 7.57 0.57 45.53
CA PRO A 535 7.89 -0.51 46.47
C PRO A 535 6.64 -1.17 47.06
N GLY A 536 6.50 -2.48 46.86
CA GLY A 536 5.35 -3.25 47.34
C GLY A 536 4.09 -3.16 46.48
N VAL A 537 4.17 -2.57 45.29
CA VAL A 537 3.10 -2.58 44.28
C VAL A 537 3.47 -3.53 43.16
N GLU A 538 2.64 -4.55 42.91
CA GLU A 538 2.89 -5.48 41.80
C GLU A 538 2.83 -4.77 40.43
N PRO A 539 3.55 -5.28 39.42
CA PRO A 539 3.42 -4.77 38.06
C PRO A 539 2.02 -4.98 37.47
N LEU A 540 1.73 -4.29 36.36
CA LEU A 540 0.47 -4.44 35.62
C LEU A 540 0.27 -5.90 35.21
N LYS A 541 -0.83 -6.53 35.66
CA LYS A 541 -1.22 -7.88 35.25
C LYS A 541 -1.98 -7.83 33.94
N VAL A 542 -1.67 -8.75 33.03
CA VAL A 542 -2.32 -8.86 31.71
C VAL A 542 -2.56 -10.33 31.36
N GLU A 543 -3.63 -10.62 30.63
CA GLU A 543 -3.82 -11.94 30.01
C GLU A 543 -3.10 -11.98 28.66
N VAL A 544 -2.27 -13.00 28.44
CA VAL A 544 -1.62 -13.23 27.14
C VAL A 544 -2.05 -14.58 26.57
N ARG A 545 -2.47 -14.57 25.31
CA ARG A 545 -2.94 -15.75 24.58
C ARG A 545 -1.95 -16.16 23.50
N LEU A 546 -1.45 -17.38 23.58
CA LEU A 546 -0.50 -17.94 22.61
C LEU A 546 -1.19 -18.98 21.74
N PHE A 547 -1.09 -18.83 20.42
CA PHE A 547 -1.68 -19.76 19.46
C PHE A 547 -0.62 -20.66 18.81
N LEU A 548 -0.92 -21.95 18.70
CA LEU A 548 -0.08 -22.97 18.05
C LEU A 548 -0.88 -23.64 16.93
N SER A 549 -0.29 -23.74 15.73
CA SER A 549 -0.91 -24.34 14.55
C SER A 549 -0.05 -25.48 13.99
N GLU A 550 -0.58 -26.69 14.01
CA GLU A 550 -0.04 -27.85 13.27
C GLU A 550 -0.92 -28.12 12.02
N ASN A 551 -0.60 -29.14 11.23
CA ASN A 551 -1.17 -29.30 9.88
C ASN A 551 -2.26 -30.38 9.78
N PRO A 552 -3.56 -30.07 9.98
CA PRO A 552 -4.61 -31.06 10.18
C PRO A 552 -5.19 -31.63 8.87
N ALA A 553 -4.49 -31.44 7.75
CA ALA A 553 -5.12 -31.24 6.46
C ALA A 553 -4.75 -32.25 5.37
N GLU A 554 -4.76 -33.57 5.66
CA GLU A 554 -4.77 -34.59 4.58
C GLU A 554 -5.41 -35.96 4.90
N LEU A 555 -6.03 -36.17 6.07
CA LEU A 555 -6.62 -37.46 6.47
C LEU A 555 -8.14 -37.41 6.71
N ASP A 556 -8.80 -38.57 6.58
CA ASP A 556 -10.26 -38.72 6.80
C ASP A 556 -10.69 -38.32 8.22
N ASN A 557 -9.85 -38.60 9.22
CA ASN A 557 -10.05 -38.19 10.62
C ASN A 557 -9.33 -36.87 10.98
N TRP A 558 -9.45 -35.86 10.13
CA TRP A 558 -8.84 -34.52 10.30
C TRP A 558 -9.14 -33.80 11.64
N LEU A 559 -10.14 -34.25 12.41
CA LEU A 559 -10.41 -33.73 13.77
C LEU A 559 -9.45 -34.30 14.81
N GLY A 560 -8.96 -35.53 14.64
CA GLY A 560 -8.00 -36.16 15.56
C GLY A 560 -6.59 -35.59 15.46
N ASP A 561 -6.33 -34.74 14.45
CA ASP A 561 -5.05 -34.08 14.16
C ASP A 561 -5.05 -32.60 14.61
N LEU A 562 -6.08 -32.19 15.38
CA LEU A 562 -6.16 -30.87 15.99
C LEU A 562 -5.34 -30.83 17.28
N ASN A 563 -4.35 -29.92 17.34
CA ASN A 563 -3.52 -29.74 18.53
C ASN A 563 -4.38 -29.28 19.75
N PRO A 564 -4.46 -30.08 20.84
CA PRO A 564 -5.23 -29.73 22.04
C PRO A 564 -4.69 -28.48 22.77
N GLN A 565 -3.40 -28.17 22.58
CA GLN A 565 -2.71 -27.01 23.12
C GLN A 565 -2.65 -25.84 22.10
N SER A 566 -3.53 -25.83 21.09
CA SER A 566 -3.59 -24.77 20.06
C SER A 566 -3.87 -23.36 20.59
N LYS A 567 -4.35 -23.23 21.83
CA LYS A 567 -4.52 -21.98 22.58
C LYS A 567 -4.03 -22.18 24.01
N GLU A 568 -2.99 -21.45 24.39
CA GLU A 568 -2.50 -21.32 25.77
C GLU A 568 -2.89 -19.95 26.31
N VAL A 569 -3.40 -19.89 27.54
CA VAL A 569 -3.90 -18.65 28.18
C VAL A 569 -3.12 -18.39 29.47
N ILE A 570 -2.40 -17.27 29.51
CA ILE A 570 -1.49 -16.90 30.58
C ILE A 570 -2.05 -15.65 31.28
N LYS A 571 -2.80 -15.84 32.37
CA LYS A 571 -3.44 -14.75 33.14
C LYS A 571 -2.51 -13.99 34.09
N GLY A 572 -1.35 -14.56 34.39
CA GLY A 572 -0.39 -14.04 35.38
C GLY A 572 0.80 -13.30 34.77
N ALA A 573 0.71 -12.87 33.51
CA ALA A 573 1.81 -12.16 32.87
C ALA A 573 1.91 -10.74 33.44
N TYR A 574 3.15 -10.27 33.63
CA TYR A 574 3.43 -8.89 34.02
C TYR A 574 3.76 -8.05 32.80
N ALA A 575 3.31 -6.80 32.80
CA ALA A 575 3.51 -5.80 31.76
C ALA A 575 4.09 -4.49 32.35
N VAL A 576 4.76 -3.70 31.49
CA VAL A 576 5.13 -2.33 31.84
C VAL A 576 3.89 -1.44 32.05
N PRO A 577 3.91 -0.48 33.01
CA PRO A 577 2.74 0.35 33.30
C PRO A 577 2.22 1.17 32.11
N SER A 578 3.07 1.48 31.13
CA SER A 578 2.67 2.19 29.91
C SER A 578 1.69 1.42 29.02
N LEU A 579 1.53 0.11 29.20
CA LEU A 579 0.52 -0.68 28.50
C LEU A 579 -0.89 -0.51 29.08
N ALA A 580 -1.05 0.12 30.27
CA ALA A 580 -2.37 0.35 30.87
C ALA A 580 -3.29 1.27 30.03
N SER A 581 -2.72 2.08 29.12
CA SER A 581 -3.46 2.93 28.19
C SER A 581 -3.65 2.33 26.79
N ALA A 582 -3.35 1.05 26.60
CA ALA A 582 -3.52 0.37 25.31
C ALA A 582 -5.00 0.18 24.96
N MET A 583 -5.35 0.42 23.69
CA MET A 583 -6.72 0.36 23.18
C MET A 583 -6.91 -0.82 22.23
N LEU A 584 -8.17 -1.22 22.01
CA LEU A 584 -8.54 -2.31 21.11
C LEU A 584 -7.91 -2.16 19.72
N GLY A 585 -7.12 -3.16 19.32
CA GLY A 585 -6.43 -3.18 18.03
C GLY A 585 -5.04 -2.52 18.01
N ASP A 586 -4.60 -1.90 19.12
CA ASP A 586 -3.19 -1.51 19.30
C ASP A 586 -2.28 -2.74 19.25
N LYS A 587 -1.05 -2.54 18.78
CA LYS A 587 -0.11 -3.62 18.46
C LYS A 587 1.25 -3.33 19.05
N PHE A 588 1.86 -4.35 19.64
CA PHE A 588 3.13 -4.23 20.33
C PHE A 588 4.06 -5.36 19.93
N GLN A 589 5.35 -5.06 19.80
CA GLN A 589 6.37 -6.10 19.89
C GLN A 589 6.71 -6.29 21.36
N PHE A 590 6.28 -7.40 21.96
CA PHE A 590 6.79 -7.80 23.27
C PHE A 590 8.21 -8.34 23.06
N GLU A 591 9.19 -7.67 23.66
CA GLU A 591 10.60 -7.92 23.36
C GLU A 591 10.98 -9.38 23.64
N ARG A 592 11.74 -9.98 22.72
CA ARG A 592 12.11 -11.42 22.66
C ARG A 592 10.95 -12.43 22.46
N LEU A 593 9.70 -12.06 22.71
CA LEU A 593 8.55 -12.96 22.66
C LEU A 593 7.87 -13.03 21.28
N GLY A 594 7.48 -11.87 20.72
CA GLY A 594 6.64 -11.85 19.52
C GLY A 594 5.99 -10.50 19.25
N TYR A 595 5.06 -10.48 18.30
CA TYR A 595 4.13 -9.39 18.08
C TYR A 595 2.75 -9.80 18.61
N PHE A 596 2.10 -8.87 19.29
CA PHE A 596 0.84 -9.04 20.00
C PHE A 596 -0.10 -7.88 19.68
N ALA A 597 -1.41 -8.12 19.78
CA ALA A 597 -2.43 -7.09 19.65
C ALA A 597 -3.42 -7.16 20.81
N VAL A 598 -4.00 -6.01 21.19
CA VAL A 598 -5.06 -5.92 22.19
C VAL A 598 -6.33 -6.56 21.63
N ASP A 599 -6.84 -7.59 22.32
CA ASP A 599 -8.02 -8.35 21.93
C ASP A 599 -9.33 -7.65 22.34
N SER A 600 -10.44 -7.99 21.67
CA SER A 600 -11.78 -7.50 21.96
C SER A 600 -12.34 -7.90 23.32
N ASP A 601 -11.78 -8.93 23.97
CA ASP A 601 -12.15 -9.33 25.33
C ASP A 601 -11.55 -8.38 26.40
N SER A 602 -10.68 -7.44 26.02
CA SER A 602 -10.06 -6.48 26.95
C SER A 602 -11.08 -5.53 27.57
N THR A 603 -10.93 -5.29 28.87
CA THR A 603 -11.74 -4.36 29.66
C THR A 603 -10.87 -3.25 30.26
N LEU A 604 -11.48 -2.32 31.02
CA LEU A 604 -10.75 -1.31 31.78
C LEU A 604 -9.96 -1.89 32.97
N GLU A 605 -10.27 -3.11 33.40
CA GLU A 605 -9.66 -3.77 34.57
C GLU A 605 -8.71 -4.91 34.18
N GLU A 606 -8.97 -5.60 33.06
CA GLU A 606 -8.16 -6.73 32.56
C GLU A 606 -7.86 -6.52 31.07
N LEU A 607 -6.58 -6.30 30.74
CA LEU A 607 -6.09 -6.19 29.36
C LEU A 607 -5.71 -7.58 28.82
N VAL A 608 -6.19 -7.89 27.62
CA VAL A 608 -5.99 -9.18 26.95
C VAL A 608 -5.20 -8.98 25.67
N PHE A 609 -4.11 -9.74 25.50
CA PHE A 609 -3.22 -9.65 24.35
C PHE A 609 -3.13 -10.98 23.59
N ASP A 610 -3.54 -10.96 22.33
CA ASP A 610 -3.41 -12.10 21.40
C ASP A 610 -2.05 -12.06 20.69
N ARG A 611 -1.34 -13.20 20.66
CA ARG A 611 -0.10 -13.31 19.88
C ARG A 611 -0.40 -13.33 18.37
N THR A 612 -0.11 -12.23 17.69
CA THR A 612 -0.20 -12.14 16.24
C THR A 612 0.79 -13.07 15.55
N VAL A 613 2.08 -12.99 15.89
CA VAL A 613 3.13 -13.81 15.26
C VAL A 613 4.42 -13.83 16.09
N THR A 614 5.21 -14.91 16.00
CA THR A 614 6.54 -15.01 16.60
C THR A 614 7.57 -14.10 15.90
N LEU A 615 8.69 -13.79 16.58
CA LEU A 615 9.75 -12.93 16.00
C LEU A 615 10.57 -13.61 14.88
N LYS A 616 10.59 -14.94 14.84
CA LYS A 616 11.29 -15.77 13.86
C LYS A 616 10.42 -16.98 13.54
N ASP A 617 10.56 -17.51 12.33
CA ASP A 617 9.96 -18.80 11.98
C ASP A 617 10.42 -19.89 12.94
N SER A 618 9.45 -20.54 13.59
CA SER A 618 9.71 -21.61 14.57
C SER A 618 10.12 -22.92 13.89
N TYR A 619 9.88 -23.05 12.59
CA TYR A 619 10.32 -24.19 11.78
C TYR A 619 11.83 -24.12 11.52
N GLY A 620 12.59 -24.63 12.48
CA GLY A 620 13.94 -25.11 12.25
C GLY A 620 13.97 -26.19 11.16
N LYS A 621 15.17 -26.47 10.65
CA LYS A 621 15.44 -27.46 9.59
C LYS A 621 15.08 -28.89 10.01
N ALA A 622 13.80 -29.23 10.00
CA ALA A 622 13.35 -30.60 9.81
C ALA A 622 13.64 -30.98 8.35
N GLY A 623 14.87 -31.41 8.09
CA GLY A 623 15.12 -32.22 6.90
C GLY A 623 14.25 -33.48 6.96
N PRO A 624 13.87 -34.07 5.81
CA PRO A 624 13.04 -35.27 5.81
C PRO A 624 13.72 -36.36 6.63
N LYS A 625 12.96 -36.94 7.56
CA LYS A 625 13.25 -38.23 8.20
C LYS A 625 12.47 -39.30 7.45
#